data_AF-A0A318XMR1-F1
#
_entry.id   AF-A0A318XMR1-F1
#
_cell.length_a   1.000
_cell.length_b   1.000
_cell.length_c   1.000
_cell.angle_alpha   90.00
_cell.angle_beta   90.00
_cell.angle_gamma   90.00
#
_symmetry.space_group_name_H-M   'P 1'
#
loop_
_entity.id
_entity.type
_entity.pdbx_description
1 polymer ?
#
loop_
_entity_poly.entity_id
_entity_poly.type
_entity_poly.pdbx_seq_one_letter_code
_entity_poly.pdbx_strand_id
1 'polypeptide(L)'
;MITEGIDNAISSRIMFFNKYGFYYLPDFLKEFKEFRKLRNLSESEKFELLKIFKNIEGELNDNFINDSTEIGVESWERVMGITPKVYDTLNDRKFRILTRLNEKLPYKYREAERWLA
;
A
#
# COMPACT_ATOMS: atom_id res chain seq x y z
N MET A 1 4.64 -11.76 20.76
CA MET A 1 5.76 -10.80 20.52
C MET A 1 5.83 -10.27 19.09
N ILE A 2 5.57 -11.05 18.02
CA ILE A 2 5.59 -10.50 16.63
C ILE A 2 4.23 -9.89 16.22
N THR A 3 3.12 -10.38 16.78
CA THR A 3 1.77 -9.89 16.46
C THR A 3 1.45 -8.50 17.05
N GLU A 4 1.95 -8.20 18.25
CA GLU A 4 1.77 -6.87 18.89
C GLU A 4 2.49 -5.73 18.14
N GLY A 5 3.56 -6.03 17.37
CA GLY A 5 4.32 -5.04 16.61
C GLY A 5 3.61 -4.57 15.34
N ILE A 6 2.87 -5.47 14.68
CA ILE A 6 2.08 -5.16 13.48
C ILE A 6 0.80 -4.41 13.88
N ASP A 7 0.17 -4.82 14.98
CA ASP A 7 -1.00 -4.12 15.54
C ASP A 7 -0.64 -2.70 16.03
N ASN A 8 0.56 -2.48 16.58
CA ASN A 8 1.03 -1.14 16.94
C ASN A 8 1.36 -0.24 15.73
N ALA A 9 1.86 -0.80 14.63
CA ALA A 9 2.10 -0.06 13.39
C ALA A 9 0.79 0.34 12.69
N ILE A 10 -0.20 -0.57 12.72
CA ILE A 10 -1.57 -0.29 12.26
C ILE A 10 -2.24 0.74 13.19
N SER A 11 -2.05 0.64 14.50
CA SER A 11 -2.54 1.61 15.50
C SER A 11 -1.94 3.00 15.31
N SER A 12 -0.65 3.12 14.99
CA SER A 12 0.00 4.42 14.75
C SER A 12 -0.39 5.01 13.37
N ARG A 13 -0.62 4.19 12.34
CA ARG A 13 -1.11 4.64 11.03
C ARG A 13 -2.59 5.03 11.06
N ILE A 14 -3.41 4.32 11.83
CA ILE A 14 -4.77 4.72 12.18
C ILE A 14 -4.75 5.97 13.07
N MET A 15 -3.77 6.16 13.96
CA MET A 15 -3.60 7.39 14.74
C MET A 15 -3.36 8.60 13.84
N PHE A 16 -2.59 8.52 12.76
CA PHE A 16 -2.39 9.68 11.87
C PHE A 16 -3.70 10.14 11.19
N PHE A 17 -4.62 9.23 10.85
CA PHE A 17 -5.95 9.59 10.33
C PHE A 17 -6.98 9.91 11.43
N ASN A 18 -6.86 9.31 12.62
CA ASN A 18 -7.72 9.58 13.76
C ASN A 18 -7.37 10.91 14.46
N LYS A 19 -6.13 11.40 14.29
CA LYS A 19 -5.62 12.67 14.85
C LYS A 19 -6.36 13.91 14.36
N TYR A 20 -7.03 13.84 13.21
CA TYR A 20 -7.75 14.99 12.62
C TYR A 20 -9.28 14.93 12.79
N GLY A 21 -9.82 13.91 13.46
CA GLY A 21 -11.23 13.88 13.87
C GLY A 21 -11.44 14.63 15.19
N PHE A 22 -12.69 15.06 15.47
CA PHE A 22 -13.14 15.79 16.69
C PHE A 22 -12.71 15.22 18.07
N TYR A 23 -11.91 14.16 18.12
CA TYR A 23 -11.29 13.58 19.31
C TYR A 23 -10.24 14.50 19.97
N TYR A 24 -9.59 15.41 19.22
CA TYR A 24 -8.69 16.42 19.81
C TYR A 24 -9.42 17.60 20.47
N LEU A 25 -10.73 17.71 20.25
CA LEU A 25 -11.54 18.79 20.77
C LEU A 25 -11.81 18.56 22.28
N PRO A 26 -11.62 19.56 23.15
CA PRO A 26 -12.03 19.49 24.54
C PRO A 26 -13.51 19.11 24.70
N ASP A 27 -13.85 18.36 25.74
CA ASP A 27 -15.20 17.76 25.88
C ASP A 27 -16.32 18.80 25.93
N PHE A 28 -16.06 19.97 26.54
CA PHE A 28 -17.03 21.06 26.57
C PHE A 28 -17.42 21.58 25.19
N LEU A 29 -16.50 21.52 24.20
CA LEU A 29 -16.77 21.98 22.84
C LEU A 29 -17.56 20.95 22.03
N LYS A 30 -17.54 19.67 22.43
CA LYS A 30 -18.29 18.58 21.76
C LYS A 30 -19.80 18.65 21.99
N GLU A 31 -20.22 19.31 23.07
CA GLU A 31 -21.63 19.40 23.47
C GLU A 31 -22.40 20.45 22.66
N PHE A 32 -21.71 21.42 22.06
CA PHE A 32 -22.32 22.46 21.24
C PHE A 32 -22.93 21.87 19.95
N LYS A 33 -24.10 22.39 19.59
CA LYS A 33 -24.93 21.88 18.48
C LYS A 33 -24.22 21.99 17.13
N GLU A 34 -23.44 23.06 16.95
CA GLU A 34 -22.65 23.34 15.76
C GLU A 34 -21.57 22.26 15.56
N PHE A 35 -20.80 21.98 16.61
CA PHE A 35 -19.75 20.96 16.59
C PHE A 35 -20.32 19.55 16.42
N ARG A 36 -21.49 19.25 16.99
CA ARG A 36 -22.18 17.97 16.76
C ARG A 36 -22.58 17.77 15.29
N LYS A 37 -23.09 18.83 14.64
CA LYS A 37 -23.44 18.79 13.21
C LYS A 37 -22.20 18.61 12.33
N LEU A 38 -21.13 19.36 12.60
CA LEU A 38 -19.87 19.25 11.87
C LEU A 38 -19.26 17.84 12.03
N ARG A 39 -19.35 17.25 13.22
CA ARG A 39 -18.91 15.87 13.46
C ARG A 39 -19.68 14.87 12.60
N ASN A 40 -21.01 14.94 12.61
CA ASN A 40 -21.84 14.01 11.84
C ASN A 40 -21.59 14.15 10.32
N LEU A 41 -21.40 15.38 9.82
CA LEU A 41 -21.04 15.62 8.42
C LEU A 41 -19.66 15.00 8.09
N SER A 42 -18.66 15.27 8.93
CA SER A 42 -17.31 14.71 8.76
C SER A 42 -17.27 13.19 8.83
N GLU A 43 -18.13 12.55 9.64
CA GLU A 43 -18.21 11.09 9.74
C GLU A 43 -18.75 10.47 8.45
N SER A 44 -19.71 11.12 7.78
CA SER A 44 -20.20 10.67 6.46
C SER A 44 -19.14 10.78 5.37
N GLU A 45 -18.42 11.91 5.29
CA GLU A 45 -17.34 12.13 4.32
C GLU A 45 -16.15 11.18 4.58
N LYS A 46 -15.85 10.91 5.85
CA LYS A 46 -14.78 10.01 6.26
C LYS A 46 -14.97 8.59 5.72
N PHE A 47 -16.20 8.10 5.63
CA PHE A 47 -16.45 6.75 5.12
C PHE A 47 -16.03 6.61 3.64
N GLU A 48 -16.31 7.61 2.82
CA GLU A 48 -15.89 7.63 1.42
C GLU A 48 -14.38 7.75 1.29
N LEU A 49 -13.76 8.66 2.06
CA LEU A 49 -12.31 8.80 2.10
C LEU A 49 -11.61 7.49 2.51
N LEU A 50 -12.10 6.80 3.54
CA LEU A 50 -11.54 5.53 3.98
C LEU A 50 -11.60 4.45 2.88
N LYS A 51 -12.65 4.42 2.06
CA LYS A 51 -12.70 3.51 0.91
C LYS A 51 -11.63 3.85 -0.12
N ILE A 52 -11.48 5.13 -0.45
CA ILE A 52 -10.45 5.59 -1.39
C ILE A 52 -9.06 5.22 -0.87
N PHE A 53 -8.77 5.50 0.40
CA PHE A 53 -7.49 5.13 1.01
C PHE A 53 -7.25 3.61 1.00
N LYS A 54 -8.26 2.81 1.29
CA LYS A 54 -8.16 1.35 1.21
C LYS A 54 -7.84 0.88 -0.21
N ASN A 55 -8.44 1.49 -1.22
CA ASN A 55 -8.16 1.18 -2.61
C ASN A 55 -6.72 1.57 -2.98
N ILE A 56 -6.28 2.76 -2.59
CA ILE A 56 -4.90 3.22 -2.78
C ILE A 56 -3.92 2.28 -2.09
N GLU A 57 -4.20 1.82 -0.87
CA GLU A 57 -3.34 0.85 -0.17
C GLU A 57 -3.30 -0.49 -0.90
N GLY A 58 -4.41 -0.95 -1.48
CA GLY A 58 -4.44 -2.14 -2.34
C GLY A 58 -3.54 -1.99 -3.57
N GLU A 59 -3.69 -0.88 -4.31
CA GLU A 59 -2.86 -0.57 -5.47
C GLU A 59 -1.38 -0.39 -5.12
N LEU A 60 -1.09 0.17 -3.93
CA LEU A 60 0.28 0.29 -3.44
C LEU A 60 0.89 -1.08 -3.13
N ASN A 61 0.13 -1.98 -2.49
CA ASN A 61 0.57 -3.33 -2.21
C ASN A 61 0.82 -4.14 -3.49
N ASP A 62 0.07 -3.87 -4.56
CA ASP A 62 0.26 -4.50 -5.87
C ASP A 62 1.62 -4.19 -6.53
N ASN A 63 2.31 -3.13 -6.08
CA ASN A 63 3.69 -2.86 -6.49
C ASN A 63 4.71 -3.84 -5.89
N PHE A 64 4.35 -4.56 -4.83
CA PHE A 64 5.24 -5.55 -4.22
C PHE A 64 4.85 -6.95 -4.70
N ILE A 65 5.76 -7.66 -5.37
CA ILE A 65 5.45 -8.96 -6.01
C ILE A 65 4.94 -10.01 -5.02
N ASN A 66 5.43 -10.00 -3.78
CA ASN A 66 5.00 -10.97 -2.77
C ASN A 66 3.54 -10.74 -2.34
N ASP A 67 3.16 -9.48 -2.12
CA ASP A 67 1.85 -9.08 -1.60
C ASP A 67 0.83 -8.77 -2.71
N SER A 68 1.26 -8.81 -3.98
CA SER A 68 0.41 -8.41 -5.09
C SER A 68 -0.77 -9.34 -5.33
N THR A 69 -1.88 -8.74 -5.72
CA THR A 69 -3.07 -9.42 -6.22
C THR A 69 -2.88 -9.83 -7.69
N GLU A 70 -3.87 -10.53 -8.24
CA GLU A 70 -3.86 -10.93 -9.66
C GLU A 70 -3.75 -9.73 -10.61
N ILE A 71 -4.40 -8.60 -10.26
CA ILE A 71 -4.38 -7.35 -11.04
C ILE A 71 -2.97 -6.73 -11.03
N GLY A 72 -2.32 -6.74 -9.87
CA GLY A 72 -0.93 -6.31 -9.74
C GLY A 72 0.01 -7.15 -10.60
N VAL A 73 -0.12 -8.48 -10.53
CA VAL A 73 0.68 -9.42 -11.33
C VAL A 73 0.50 -9.21 -12.83
N GLU A 74 -0.73 -8.99 -13.31
CA GLU A 74 -1.00 -8.67 -14.72
C GLU A 74 -0.32 -7.37 -15.17
N SER A 75 -0.29 -6.36 -14.29
CA SER A 75 0.38 -5.09 -14.58
C SER A 75 1.90 -5.29 -14.71
N TRP A 76 2.51 -6.08 -13.83
CA TRP A 76 3.92 -6.46 -13.93
C TRP A 76 4.24 -7.25 -15.19
N GLU A 77 3.40 -8.22 -15.54
CA GLU A 77 3.54 -9.01 -16.77
C GLU A 77 3.48 -8.13 -18.02
N ARG A 78 2.56 -7.16 -18.04
CA ARG A 78 2.46 -6.17 -19.12
C ARG A 78 3.72 -5.30 -19.23
N VAL A 79 4.24 -4.82 -18.10
CA VAL A 79 5.46 -3.99 -18.05
C VAL A 79 6.68 -4.79 -18.51
N MET A 80 6.77 -6.07 -18.16
CA MET A 80 7.90 -6.94 -18.52
C MET A 80 7.73 -7.67 -19.86
N GLY A 81 6.58 -7.54 -20.52
CA GLY A 81 6.27 -8.26 -21.76
C GLY A 81 6.20 -9.79 -21.59
N ILE A 82 5.80 -10.27 -20.41
CA ILE A 82 5.64 -11.70 -20.11
C ILE A 82 4.19 -12.10 -20.39
N THR A 83 3.98 -13.20 -21.11
CA THR A 83 2.63 -13.76 -21.31
C THR A 83 2.36 -14.88 -20.30
N PRO A 84 1.27 -14.83 -19.54
CA PRO A 84 0.91 -15.91 -18.62
C PRO A 84 0.50 -17.16 -19.41
N LYS A 85 0.84 -18.34 -18.89
CA LYS A 85 0.38 -19.61 -19.47
C LYS A 85 -0.97 -19.98 -18.86
N VAL A 86 -1.78 -20.71 -19.64
CA VAL A 86 -3.15 -21.11 -19.26
C VAL A 86 -3.22 -21.93 -17.96
N TYR A 87 -2.16 -22.67 -17.63
CA TYR A 87 -2.09 -23.55 -16.45
C TYR A 87 -1.25 -22.98 -15.30
N ASP A 88 -0.78 -21.74 -15.38
CA ASP A 88 0.05 -21.15 -14.32
C ASP A 88 -0.80 -20.75 -13.12
N THR A 89 -0.32 -21.07 -11.91
CA THR A 89 -0.90 -20.51 -10.68
C THR A 89 -0.40 -19.09 -10.42
N LEU A 90 -1.07 -18.32 -9.56
CA LEU A 90 -0.62 -16.97 -9.18
C LEU A 90 0.82 -16.97 -8.62
N ASN A 91 1.18 -17.98 -7.85
CA ASN A 91 2.51 -18.12 -7.28
C ASN A 91 3.57 -18.39 -8.36
N ASP A 92 3.25 -19.22 -9.36
CA ASP A 92 4.17 -19.49 -10.48
C ASP A 92 4.42 -18.22 -11.31
N ARG A 93 3.38 -17.41 -11.51
CA ARG A 93 3.48 -16.10 -12.20
C ARG A 93 4.38 -15.15 -11.42
N LYS A 94 4.15 -15.00 -10.10
CA LYS A 94 5.01 -14.20 -9.20
C LYS A 94 6.47 -14.66 -9.24
N PHE A 95 6.70 -15.97 -9.16
CA PHE A 95 8.04 -16.55 -9.21
C PHE A 95 8.77 -16.21 -10.51
N ARG A 96 8.07 -16.26 -11.65
CA ARG A 96 8.64 -15.91 -12.95
C ARG A 96 9.03 -14.43 -13.03
N ILE A 97 8.18 -13.54 -12.53
CA ILE A 97 8.46 -12.10 -12.45
C ILE A 97 9.70 -11.85 -11.57
N LEU A 98 9.76 -12.46 -10.39
CA LEU A 98 10.92 -12.36 -9.49
C LEU A 98 12.21 -12.88 -10.14
N THR A 99 12.13 -13.99 -10.88
CA THR A 99 13.27 -14.54 -11.62
C THR A 99 13.78 -13.52 -12.64
N ARG A 100 12.86 -12.90 -13.42
CA ARG A 100 13.22 -11.85 -14.39
C ARG A 100 13.84 -10.62 -13.77
N LEU A 101 13.37 -10.19 -12.60
CA LEU A 101 13.98 -9.07 -11.87
C LEU A 101 15.43 -9.38 -11.46
N ASN A 102 15.71 -10.64 -11.12
CA ASN A 102 17.04 -11.08 -10.68
C ASN A 102 17.98 -11.46 -11.84
N GLU A 103 17.52 -11.50 -13.10
CA GLU A 103 18.36 -11.85 -14.26
C GLU A 103 19.45 -10.81 -14.56
N LYS A 104 19.33 -9.57 -14.04
CA LYS A 104 20.34 -8.55 -14.26
C LYS A 104 21.55 -8.78 -13.35
N LEU A 105 22.66 -9.22 -13.96
CA LEU A 105 23.96 -9.29 -13.30
C LEU A 105 24.31 -7.91 -12.69
N PRO A 106 24.73 -7.85 -11.41
CA PRO A 106 25.16 -6.60 -10.79
C PRO A 106 26.46 -6.15 -11.46
N TYR A 107 26.35 -5.07 -12.25
CA TYR A 107 27.40 -4.38 -13.00
C TYR A 107 28.16 -5.24 -14.02
N LYS A 108 28.25 -4.71 -15.25
CA LYS A 108 29.31 -5.16 -16.16
C LYS A 108 30.62 -4.52 -15.69
N TYR A 109 31.75 -5.23 -15.73
CA TYR A 109 33.07 -4.71 -15.34
C TYR A 109 33.35 -3.33 -15.96
N ARG A 110 32.91 -3.15 -17.21
CA ARG A 110 32.97 -1.92 -18.00
C ARG A 110 32.18 -0.73 -17.44
N GLU A 111 31.12 -0.99 -16.69
CA GLU A 111 30.38 0.04 -15.97
C GLU A 111 31.11 0.40 -14.68
N ALA A 112 31.57 -0.57 -13.88
CA ALA A 112 32.31 -0.29 -12.64
C ALA A 112 33.56 0.60 -12.86
N GLU A 113 34.30 0.39 -13.95
CA GLU A 113 35.43 1.26 -14.34
C GLU A 113 35.03 2.73 -14.55
N ARG A 114 33.79 3.01 -14.99
CA ARG A 114 33.30 4.40 -15.14
C ARG A 114 32.98 5.09 -13.82
N TRP A 115 32.76 4.34 -12.75
CA TRP A 115 32.45 4.91 -11.42
C TRP A 115 33.73 5.09 -10.58
N LEU A 116 34.81 4.43 -10.96
CA LEU A 116 36.10 4.45 -10.26
C LEU A 116 37.13 5.41 -10.89
N ALA A 117 36.83 5.97 -12.07
CA ALA A 117 37.62 7.01 -12.74
C ALA A 117 37.05 8.40 -12.43
#